data_AF-A0A1Y2BRQ8-F1
#
_entry.id   AF-A0A1Y2BRQ8-F1
#
_cell.length_a   1.000
_cell.length_b   1.000
_cell.length_c   1.000
_cell.angle_alpha   90.00
_cell.angle_beta   90.00
_cell.angle_gamma   90.00
#
_symmetry.space_group_name_H-M   'P 1'
#
loop_
_entity.id
_entity.type
_entity.pdbx_description
1 polymer ?
#
loop_
_entity_poly.entity_id
_entity_poly.type
_entity_poly.pdbx_seq_one_letter_code
_entity_poly.pdbx_strand_id
1 'polypeptide(L)'
;MSTAIEVDDAPAAVDQQEEQDILDSVMGGTDEKPQKPQFDVLRRVQSGPMGKEFRSIPIPPHRLTPLKKEWLKIYTPLVEHLHLQVRMNVKRKTVEIRTCKETTDSGALQKGADFVRAFSLGFEIASFSFHV
;
A
#
# COMPACT_ATOMS: atom_id res chain seq x y z
N MET A 1 -33.08 -31.69 89.56
CA MET A 1 -32.89 -30.25 89.29
C MET A 1 -31.89 -30.12 88.14
N SER A 2 -32.15 -29.22 87.20
CA SER A 2 -31.42 -28.82 85.97
C SER A 2 -29.90 -28.59 86.17
N THR A 3 -28.98 -28.50 85.19
CA THR A 3 -28.94 -27.92 83.82
C THR A 3 -27.69 -28.44 83.06
N ALA A 4 -27.72 -28.37 81.72
CA ALA A 4 -26.69 -28.75 80.73
C ALA A 4 -25.48 -27.78 80.57
N ILE A 5 -24.39 -28.27 79.93
CA ILE A 5 -23.74 -27.77 78.69
C ILE A 5 -22.31 -28.39 78.60
N GLU A 6 -22.07 -29.15 77.53
CA GLU A 6 -20.78 -29.71 77.09
C GLU A 6 -20.13 -28.73 76.10
N VAL A 7 -18.80 -28.55 76.18
CA VAL A 7 -18.04 -27.77 75.19
C VAL A 7 -16.91 -28.66 74.66
N ASP A 8 -16.99 -28.91 73.35
CA ASP A 8 -15.99 -29.46 72.44
C ASP A 8 -14.57 -28.88 72.63
N ASP A 9 -13.54 -29.71 72.38
CA ASP A 9 -12.53 -29.44 71.35
C ASP A 9 -11.63 -30.68 71.14
N ALA A 10 -11.67 -31.24 69.92
CA ALA A 10 -10.81 -32.33 69.46
C ALA A 10 -10.64 -32.21 67.92
N PRO A 11 -9.61 -32.83 67.32
CA PRO A 11 -8.51 -32.17 66.61
C PRO A 11 -8.66 -32.21 65.08
N ALA A 12 -7.97 -31.32 64.36
CA ALA A 12 -7.87 -31.42 62.89
C ALA A 12 -6.42 -31.25 62.39
N ALA A 13 -5.99 -32.28 61.66
CA ALA A 13 -4.72 -32.39 60.97
C ALA A 13 -4.55 -31.31 59.90
N VAL A 14 -3.32 -30.82 59.74
CA VAL A 14 -2.91 -29.94 58.65
C VAL A 14 -2.92 -30.74 57.35
N ASP A 15 -3.80 -30.33 56.44
CA ASP A 15 -4.16 -31.00 55.20
C ASP A 15 -3.12 -30.71 54.09
N GLN A 16 -2.68 -31.76 53.38
CA GLN A 16 -1.63 -31.69 52.33
C GLN A 16 -2.15 -31.13 50.99
N GLN A 17 -3.35 -30.54 51.00
CA GLN A 17 -4.09 -30.15 49.81
C GLN A 17 -3.81 -28.70 49.39
N GLU A 18 -3.40 -27.83 50.32
CA GLU A 18 -3.12 -26.41 50.04
C GLU A 18 -1.82 -26.18 49.24
N GLU A 19 -0.83 -27.07 49.32
CA GLU A 19 0.40 -26.94 48.52
C GLU A 19 0.17 -27.22 47.03
N GLN A 20 -0.86 -27.99 46.65
CA GLN A 20 -1.15 -28.30 45.25
C GLN A 20 -1.89 -27.15 44.53
N ASP A 21 -2.75 -26.40 45.23
CA ASP A 21 -3.52 -25.30 44.64
C ASP A 21 -2.68 -24.06 44.29
N ILE A 22 -1.55 -23.84 44.99
CA ILE A 22 -0.63 -22.71 44.70
C ILE A 22 0.18 -22.97 43.42
N LEU A 23 0.49 -24.24 43.12
CA LEU A 23 1.31 -24.64 41.97
C LEU A 23 0.52 -24.55 40.65
N ASP A 24 -0.79 -24.81 40.68
CA ASP A 24 -1.66 -24.69 39.49
C ASP A 24 -2.01 -23.24 39.16
N SER A 25 -2.00 -22.33 40.15
CA SER A 25 -2.26 -20.90 39.90
C SER A 25 -1.09 -20.15 39.25
N VAL A 26 0.15 -20.63 39.38
CA VAL A 26 1.34 -19.96 38.80
C VAL A 26 1.68 -20.43 37.37
N MET A 27 1.11 -21.55 36.90
CA MET A 27 1.29 -22.07 35.53
C MET A 27 0.00 -22.06 34.68
N GLY A 28 -1.04 -21.35 35.12
CA GLY A 28 -2.26 -21.09 34.34
C GLY A 28 -2.08 -20.05 33.23
N GLY A 29 -1.09 -20.25 32.35
CA GLY A 29 -1.00 -19.54 31.09
C GLY A 29 -2.14 -19.99 30.19
N THR A 30 -3.16 -19.14 30.03
CA THR A 30 -4.21 -19.32 29.03
C THR A 30 -3.59 -19.63 27.67
N ASP A 31 -3.77 -20.85 27.16
CA ASP A 31 -3.38 -21.29 25.80
C ASP A 31 -4.27 -20.59 24.77
N GLU A 32 -4.21 -19.26 24.71
CA GLU A 32 -4.74 -18.49 23.61
C GLU A 32 -3.69 -18.53 22.49
N LYS A 33 -3.74 -19.61 21.71
CA LYS A 33 -2.98 -19.69 20.45
C LYS A 33 -3.24 -18.41 19.65
N PRO A 34 -2.21 -17.66 19.22
CA PRO A 34 -2.41 -16.42 18.49
C PRO A 34 -3.21 -16.73 17.22
N GLN A 35 -4.44 -16.22 17.15
CA GLN A 35 -5.30 -16.42 16.00
C GLN A 35 -4.69 -15.69 14.80
N LYS A 36 -4.05 -16.47 13.92
CA LYS A 36 -3.57 -16.03 12.62
C LYS A 36 -4.70 -15.28 11.90
N PRO A 37 -4.45 -14.06 11.38
CA PRO A 37 -5.48 -13.28 10.72
C PRO A 37 -6.04 -14.05 9.52
N GLN A 38 -7.35 -14.31 9.55
CA GLN A 38 -8.05 -14.97 8.45
C GLN A 38 -8.39 -13.91 7.41
N PHE A 39 -7.58 -13.83 6.34
CA PHE A 39 -7.85 -12.92 5.24
C PHE A 39 -8.98 -13.49 4.39
N ASP A 40 -10.10 -12.77 4.33
CA ASP A 40 -11.14 -13.06 3.36
C ASP A 40 -10.59 -12.97 1.94
N VAL A 41 -11.02 -13.90 1.08
CA VAL A 41 -10.65 -13.91 -0.33
C VAL A 41 -11.16 -12.61 -0.98
N LEU A 42 -10.23 -11.71 -1.28
CA LEU A 42 -10.52 -10.50 -2.04
C LEU A 42 -11.17 -10.91 -3.37
N ARG A 43 -12.41 -10.47 -3.59
CA ARG A 43 -13.06 -10.53 -4.89
C ARG A 43 -12.09 -9.91 -5.89
N ARG A 44 -11.70 -10.66 -6.93
CA ARG A 44 -10.91 -10.12 -8.05
C ARG A 44 -11.68 -8.93 -8.60
N VAL A 45 -11.29 -7.72 -8.21
CA VAL A 45 -11.61 -6.52 -8.95
C VAL A 45 -10.84 -6.70 -10.24
N GLN A 46 -11.48 -7.31 -11.23
CA GLN A 46 -11.04 -7.11 -12.60
C GLN A 46 -10.99 -5.60 -12.74
N SER A 47 -9.80 -5.06 -13.02
CA SER A 47 -9.66 -3.69 -13.46
C SER A 47 -10.72 -3.52 -14.52
N GLY A 48 -11.82 -2.83 -14.17
CA GLY A 48 -12.90 -2.59 -15.12
C GLY A 48 -12.31 -1.97 -16.38
N PRO A 49 -13.01 -2.02 -17.53
CA PRO A 49 -12.47 -1.48 -18.79
C PRO A 49 -11.80 -0.16 -18.49
N MET A 50 -10.46 -0.10 -18.62
CA MET A 50 -9.65 0.99 -18.06
C MET A 50 -10.27 2.28 -18.56
N GLY A 51 -11.07 2.93 -17.69
CA GLY A 51 -11.65 4.21 -18.00
C GLY A 51 -10.50 5.14 -18.36
N LYS A 52 -10.72 6.08 -19.29
CA LYS A 52 -9.66 6.98 -19.76
C LYS A 52 -8.85 7.50 -18.58
N GLU A 53 -7.65 6.97 -18.44
CA GLU A 53 -6.82 7.16 -17.27
C GLU A 53 -5.99 8.42 -17.51
N PHE A 54 -5.94 9.27 -16.49
CA PHE A 54 -5.34 10.59 -16.59
C PHE A 54 -4.31 10.74 -15.49
N ARG A 55 -3.15 11.29 -15.86
CA ARG A 55 -2.09 11.60 -14.91
C ARG A 55 -1.49 12.97 -15.23
N SER A 56 -1.26 13.75 -14.18
CA SER A 56 -0.64 15.06 -14.26
C SER A 56 0.68 15.05 -13.51
N ILE A 57 1.74 15.54 -14.17
CA ILE A 57 3.10 15.54 -13.64
C ILE A 57 3.57 16.99 -13.54
N PRO A 58 3.92 17.48 -12.33
CA PRO A 58 4.45 18.82 -12.17
C PRO A 58 5.90 18.91 -12.67
N ILE A 59 6.23 20.02 -13.33
CA ILE A 59 7.57 20.31 -13.83
C ILE A 59 8.15 21.52 -13.08
N PRO A 60 9.39 21.42 -12.56
CA PRO A 60 10.09 22.53 -11.93
C PRO A 60 10.24 23.74 -12.86
N PRO A 61 10.20 24.98 -12.32
CA PRO A 61 10.22 26.19 -13.13
C PRO A 61 11.49 26.34 -13.99
N HIS A 62 12.65 25.92 -13.46
CA HIS A 62 13.92 26.00 -14.20
C HIS A 62 14.00 25.01 -15.38
N ARG A 63 13.16 23.98 -15.40
CA ARG A 63 13.07 22.97 -16.48
C ARG A 63 12.01 23.29 -17.54
N LEU A 64 11.22 24.35 -17.37
CA LEU A 64 10.22 24.74 -18.38
C LEU A 64 10.85 25.23 -19.69
N THR A 65 11.98 25.93 -19.61
CA THR A 65 12.71 26.42 -20.79
C THR A 65 13.22 25.27 -21.66
N PRO A 66 13.93 24.25 -21.14
CA PRO A 66 14.30 23.09 -21.94
C PRO A 66 13.08 22.26 -22.37
N LEU A 67 12.04 22.13 -21.52
CA LEU A 67 10.81 21.41 -21.88
C LEU A 67 10.18 21.96 -23.18
N LYS A 68 10.12 23.29 -23.32
CA LYS A 68 9.56 23.94 -24.52
C LYS A 68 10.44 23.76 -25.74
N LYS A 69 11.77 23.84 -25.58
CA LYS A 69 12.73 23.69 -26.70
C LYS A 69 12.70 22.29 -27.29
N GLU A 70 12.58 21.28 -26.43
CA GLU A 70 12.67 19.89 -26.83
C GLU A 70 11.33 19.16 -26.80
N TRP A 71 10.23 19.92 -26.70
CA TRP A 71 8.87 19.37 -26.60
C TRP A 71 8.56 18.40 -27.74
N LEU A 72 8.96 18.73 -28.97
CA LEU A 72 8.75 17.86 -30.13
C LEU A 72 9.41 16.50 -29.96
N LYS A 73 10.65 16.46 -29.42
CA LYS A 73 11.37 15.21 -29.16
C LYS A 73 10.72 14.36 -28.06
N ILE A 74 10.02 15.00 -27.11
CA ILE A 74 9.27 14.31 -26.04
C ILE A 74 7.93 13.81 -26.58
N TYR A 75 7.27 14.62 -27.40
CA TYR A 75 5.94 14.35 -27.94
C TYR A 75 5.94 13.16 -28.90
N THR A 76 6.88 13.13 -29.85
CA THR A 76 6.97 12.08 -30.88
C THR A 76 6.91 10.66 -30.31
N PRO A 77 7.81 10.25 -29.39
CA PRO A 77 7.81 8.87 -28.91
C PRO A 77 6.56 8.52 -28.07
N LEU A 78 5.98 9.49 -27.35
CA LEU A 78 4.79 9.27 -26.53
C LEU A 78 3.53 9.01 -27.37
N VAL A 79 3.41 9.69 -28.52
CA VAL A 79 2.23 9.53 -29.39
C VAL A 79 2.42 8.40 -30.39
N GLU A 80 3.61 8.25 -30.97
CA GLU A 80 3.85 7.26 -32.02
C GLU A 80 3.97 5.83 -31.47
N HIS A 81 4.70 5.63 -30.35
CA HIS A 81 4.93 4.29 -29.82
C HIS A 81 3.93 3.87 -28.74
N LEU A 82 3.45 4.82 -27.94
CA LEU A 82 2.56 4.54 -26.80
C LEU A 82 1.11 4.97 -27.03
N HIS A 83 0.83 5.70 -28.12
CA HIS A 83 -0.51 6.22 -28.45
C HIS A 83 -1.17 6.92 -27.27
N LEU A 84 -0.46 7.83 -26.62
CA LEU A 84 -0.98 8.63 -25.51
C LEU A 84 -1.33 10.05 -25.95
N GLN A 85 -2.41 10.60 -25.38
CA GLN A 85 -2.70 12.02 -25.54
C GLN A 85 -1.91 12.81 -24.52
N VAL A 86 -1.04 13.72 -24.98
CA VAL A 86 -0.16 14.50 -24.11
C VAL A 86 -0.41 15.99 -24.33
N ARG A 87 -0.55 16.75 -23.23
CA ARG A 87 -0.73 18.20 -23.25
C ARG A 87 0.14 18.90 -22.22
N MET A 88 0.88 19.91 -22.65
CA MET A 88 1.61 20.81 -21.76
C MET A 88 0.71 21.93 -21.24
N ASN A 89 0.60 22.10 -19.93
CA ASN A 89 -0.05 23.25 -19.29
C ASN A 89 1.01 24.20 -18.70
N VAL A 90 1.38 25.24 -19.47
CA VAL A 90 2.43 26.19 -19.09
C VAL A 90 2.05 27.02 -17.86
N LYS A 91 0.76 27.33 -17.68
CA LYS A 91 0.27 28.15 -16.55
C LYS A 91 0.41 27.38 -15.23
N ARG A 92 -0.02 26.12 -15.21
CA ARG A 92 0.08 25.24 -14.04
C ARG A 92 1.43 24.54 -13.92
N LYS A 93 2.30 24.67 -14.93
CA LYS A 93 3.61 24.01 -15.00
C LYS A 93 3.49 22.49 -14.90
N THR A 94 2.44 21.93 -15.50
CA THR A 94 2.13 20.50 -15.45
C THR A 94 2.05 19.93 -16.85
N VAL A 95 2.49 18.68 -17.01
CA VAL A 95 2.26 17.88 -18.21
C VAL A 95 1.14 16.90 -17.91
N GLU A 96 0.13 16.92 -18.74
CA GLU A 96 -1.07 16.11 -18.64
C GLU A 96 -0.98 14.98 -19.66
N ILE A 97 -1.12 13.73 -19.21
CA ILE A 97 -1.08 12.52 -20.03
C ILE A 97 -2.41 11.79 -19.85
N ARG A 98 -2.99 11.35 -20.97
CA ARG A 98 -4.27 10.66 -21.01
C ARG A 98 -4.21 9.46 -21.95
N THR A 99 -4.79 8.33 -21.54
CA THR A 99 -4.96 7.17 -22.42
C THR A 99 -6.08 7.37 -23.43
N CYS A 100 -5.91 6.86 -24.64
CA CYS A 100 -6.94 6.83 -25.68
C CYS A 100 -7.33 5.38 -25.99
N LYS A 101 -8.29 5.20 -26.92
CA LYS A 101 -8.78 3.86 -27.29
C LYS A 101 -7.75 3.05 -28.08
N GLU A 102 -6.72 3.71 -28.63
CA GLU A 102 -5.64 3.08 -29.41
C GLU A 102 -4.49 2.62 -28.50
N THR A 103 -4.45 3.08 -27.24
CA THR A 103 -3.47 2.63 -26.26
C THR A 103 -3.71 1.15 -25.96
N THR A 104 -2.82 0.28 -26.46
CA THR A 104 -2.96 -1.19 -26.35
C THR A 104 -2.27 -1.76 -25.10
N ASP A 105 -1.23 -1.08 -24.60
CA ASP A 105 -0.46 -1.51 -23.42
C ASP A 105 -1.00 -0.88 -22.13
N SER A 106 -1.32 -1.73 -21.14
CA SER A 106 -1.76 -1.30 -19.79
C SER A 106 -0.66 -0.52 -19.04
N GLY A 107 0.62 -0.74 -19.39
CA GLY A 107 1.76 -0.04 -18.80
C GLY A 107 2.14 1.28 -19.48
N ALA A 108 1.50 1.65 -20.59
CA ALA A 108 1.91 2.80 -21.39
C ALA A 108 1.85 4.12 -20.62
N LEU A 109 0.77 4.34 -19.85
CA LEU A 109 0.60 5.56 -19.07
C LEU A 109 1.70 5.72 -18.00
N GLN A 110 2.10 4.60 -17.38
CA GLN A 110 3.17 4.59 -16.38
C GLN A 110 4.51 4.94 -17.03
N LYS A 111 4.86 4.28 -18.13
CA LYS A 111 6.08 4.57 -18.91
C LYS A 111 6.15 6.03 -19.36
N GLY A 112 5.05 6.55 -19.92
CA GLY A 112 4.97 7.95 -20.33
C GLY A 112 5.11 8.92 -19.15
N ALA A 113 4.55 8.57 -17.99
CA ALA A 113 4.70 9.38 -16.78
C ALA A 113 6.13 9.36 -16.22
N ASP A 114 6.79 8.21 -16.26
CA ASP A 114 8.18 8.06 -15.83
C ASP A 114 9.14 8.78 -16.75
N PHE A 115 8.88 8.78 -18.06
CA PHE A 115 9.65 9.54 -19.03
C PHE A 115 9.61 11.05 -18.75
N VAL A 116 8.41 11.62 -18.51
CA VAL A 116 8.27 13.04 -18.19
C VAL A 116 8.86 13.37 -16.81
N ARG A 117 8.74 12.46 -15.83
CA ARG A 117 9.40 12.62 -14.53
C ARG A 117 10.92 12.59 -14.63
N ALA A 118 11.49 11.71 -15.45
CA ALA A 118 12.92 11.68 -15.70
C ALA A 118 13.39 13.00 -16.34
N PHE A 119 12.64 13.52 -17.32
CA PHE A 119 12.95 14.83 -17.88
C PHE A 119 12.91 15.96 -16.83
N SER A 120 11.95 15.90 -15.90
CA SER A 120 11.88 16.82 -14.77
C SER A 120 13.11 16.75 -13.86
N LEU A 121 13.65 15.55 -13.65
CA LEU A 121 14.83 15.30 -12.81
C LEU A 121 16.17 15.66 -13.49
N GLY A 122 16.16 16.00 -14.77
CA GLY A 122 17.37 16.43 -15.48
C GLY A 122 17.92 15.44 -16.49
N PHE A 123 17.32 14.26 -16.64
CA PHE A 123 17.75 13.28 -17.64
C PHE A 123 17.56 13.82 -19.07
N GLU A 124 18.50 13.47 -19.95
CA GLU A 124 18.41 13.81 -21.37
C GLU A 124 17.43 12.90 -22.11
N ILE A 125 16.78 13.46 -23.14
CA ILE A 125 15.79 12.76 -23.96
C ILE A 125 16.44 11.64 -24.78
N ALA A 126 17.70 11.82 -25.19
CA ALA A 126 18.47 10.81 -25.91
C ALA A 126 18.65 9.50 -25.11
N SER A 127 18.58 9.56 -23.78
CA SER A 127 18.68 8.38 -22.92
C SER A 127 17.49 7.42 -23.06
N PHE A 128 16.38 7.86 -23.65
CA PHE A 128 15.16 7.08 -23.82
C PHE A 128 14.82 6.96 -25.30
N SER A 129 15.69 6.31 -26.07
CA SER A 129 15.32 5.83 -27.39
C SER A 129 14.47 4.57 -27.23
N PHE A 130 13.19 4.67 -27.60
CA PHE A 130 12.33 3.48 -27.77
C PHE A 130 12.73 2.81 -29.09
N HIS A 131 13.83 2.04 -29.09
CA HIS A 131 14.10 1.14 -30.20
C HIS A 131 13.10 -0.02 -30.11
N VAL A 132 12.36 -0.19 -31.21
CA VAL A 132 11.46 -1.34 -31.45
C VAL A 132 12.29 -2.62 -31.52
#